data_AF-A0A941CS11-F1
#
_entry.id   AF-A0A941CS11-F1
#
_cell.length_a   1.000
_cell.length_b   1.000
_cell.length_c   1.000
_cell.angle_alpha   90.00
_cell.angle_beta   90.00
_cell.angle_gamma   90.00
#
_symmetry.space_group_name_H-M   'P 1'
#
loop_
_entity.id
_entity.type
_entity.pdbx_description
1 polymer ?
#
loop_
_entity_poly.entity_id
_entity_poly.type
_entity_poly.pdbx_seq_one_letter_code
_entity_poly.pdbx_strand_id
1 'polypeptide(L)'
;MKHRILQFFRQGSYHFQKPPEAFLNAYLKPEEVKLFHRLRRSEAYHAYLVALGVAKEAESSAKAELVKMALFHDIGKIQYRIGLGGKSAAVVLKKLLGEHLQRMERFPFVASYLYHGEIGERILRDRGIFEEAPYLYAVVGYHHKPQNLPALNEEERKKAQAALALLKRHDDRY
;
A
#
# COMPACT_ATOMS: atom_id res chain seq x y z
N MET A 1 -15.17 -1.62 -18.80
CA MET A 1 -14.05 -0.97 -19.53
C MET A 1 -13.99 0.55 -19.32
N LYS A 2 -15.11 1.31 -19.43
CA LYS A 2 -15.16 2.76 -19.16
C LYS A 2 -14.54 3.18 -17.81
N HIS A 3 -14.81 2.44 -16.73
CA HIS A 3 -14.24 2.71 -15.40
C HIS A 3 -12.70 2.61 -15.34
N ARG A 4 -12.09 1.64 -16.04
CA ARG A 4 -10.63 1.46 -16.05
C ARG A 4 -9.91 2.55 -16.85
N ILE A 5 -10.54 3.05 -17.91
CA ILE A 5 -10.02 4.17 -18.73
C ILE A 5 -10.10 5.47 -17.93
N LEU A 6 -11.23 5.75 -17.26
CA LEU A 6 -11.34 6.89 -16.35
C LEU A 6 -10.37 6.80 -15.17
N GLN A 7 -10.18 5.62 -14.57
CA GLN A 7 -9.13 5.40 -13.56
C GLN A 7 -7.75 5.75 -14.12
N PHE A 8 -7.42 5.35 -15.35
CA PHE A 8 -6.15 5.68 -16.00
C PHE A 8 -5.92 7.20 -16.15
N PHE A 9 -6.94 7.95 -16.60
CA PHE A 9 -6.87 9.41 -16.72
C PHE A 9 -6.82 10.12 -15.35
N ARG A 10 -7.55 9.60 -14.36
CA ARG A 10 -7.53 10.11 -12.97
C ARG A 10 -6.19 9.81 -12.28
N GLN A 11 -5.60 8.65 -12.55
CA GLN A 11 -4.23 8.32 -12.14
C GLN A 11 -3.19 9.21 -12.82
N GLY A 12 -3.43 9.65 -14.06
CA GLY A 12 -2.62 10.66 -14.74
C GLY A 12 -2.57 12.00 -13.99
N SER A 13 -3.68 12.46 -13.40
CA SER A 13 -3.71 13.71 -12.63
C SER A 13 -3.12 13.60 -11.21
N TYR A 14 -2.99 12.39 -10.67
CA TYR A 14 -2.29 12.14 -9.39
C TYR A 14 -0.79 12.41 -9.47
N HIS A 15 -0.20 12.36 -10.67
CA HIS A 15 1.22 12.61 -10.86
C HIS A 15 1.64 14.03 -10.42
N PHE A 16 0.72 14.99 -10.45
CA PHE A 16 1.02 16.40 -10.16
C PHE A 16 0.67 16.81 -8.72
N GLN A 17 -0.09 15.99 -8.01
CA GLN A 17 -0.60 16.32 -6.68
C GLN A 17 0.35 15.83 -5.58
N LYS A 18 0.33 16.51 -4.43
CA LYS A 18 1.06 16.11 -3.22
C LYS A 18 0.05 15.89 -2.10
N PRO A 19 0.24 14.88 -1.25
CA PRO A 19 -0.49 14.78 0.00
C PRO A 19 -0.36 16.08 0.81
N PRO A 20 -1.43 16.57 1.45
CA PRO A 20 -1.33 17.71 2.35
C PRO A 20 -0.44 17.36 3.55
N GLU A 21 0.59 18.16 3.82
CA GLU A 21 1.50 17.93 4.96
C GLU A 21 0.74 17.90 6.30
N ALA A 22 -0.27 18.76 6.45
CA ALA A 22 -1.12 18.77 7.65
C ALA A 22 -1.83 17.42 7.88
N PHE A 23 -2.21 16.71 6.81
CA PHE A 23 -2.79 15.37 6.94
C PHE A 23 -1.73 14.36 7.37
N LEU A 24 -0.54 14.37 6.76
CA LEU A 24 0.54 13.46 7.12
C LEU A 24 0.95 13.65 8.59
N ASN A 25 1.18 14.89 9.00
CA ASN A 25 1.59 15.23 10.36
C ASN A 25 0.52 14.94 11.43
N ALA A 26 -0.74 14.75 11.04
CA ALA A 26 -1.80 14.33 11.96
C ALA A 26 -1.74 12.84 12.33
N TYR A 27 -1.07 12.01 11.51
CA TYR A 27 -1.04 10.54 11.69
C TYR A 27 0.38 9.96 11.74
N LEU A 28 1.38 10.71 11.28
CA LEU A 28 2.77 10.28 11.16
C LEU A 28 3.69 11.16 12.02
N LYS A 29 4.67 10.55 12.67
CA LYS A 29 5.80 11.24 13.32
C LYS A 29 6.74 11.84 12.25
N PRO A 30 7.58 12.84 12.59
CA PRO A 30 8.49 13.46 11.61
C PRO A 30 9.37 12.49 10.83
N GLU A 31 9.92 11.45 11.47
CA GLU A 31 10.73 10.42 10.79
C GLU A 31 9.89 9.52 9.87
N GLU A 32 8.62 9.29 10.22
CA GLU A 32 7.65 8.53 9.43
C GLU A 32 7.23 9.32 8.19
N VAL A 33 7.06 10.64 8.32
CA VAL A 33 6.81 11.55 7.19
C VAL A 33 7.99 11.53 6.22
N LYS A 34 9.24 11.61 6.73
CA LYS A 34 10.45 11.48 5.89
C LYS A 34 10.49 10.14 5.16
N LEU A 35 10.13 9.03 5.82
CA LEU A 35 10.03 7.72 5.20
C LEU A 35 8.96 7.71 4.09
N PHE A 36 7.78 8.23 4.37
CA PHE A 36 6.66 8.29 3.43
C PHE A 36 7.02 9.09 2.16
N HIS A 37 7.73 10.22 2.30
CA HIS A 37 8.19 11.01 1.16
C HIS A 37 9.22 10.32 0.26
N ARG A 38 9.75 9.15 0.64
CA ARG A 38 10.58 8.34 -0.26
C ARG A 38 9.77 7.71 -1.39
N LEU A 39 8.44 7.58 -1.22
CA LEU A 39 7.53 7.15 -2.28
C LEU A 39 7.63 8.08 -3.50
N ARG A 40 7.37 7.53 -4.68
CA ARG A 40 7.14 8.37 -5.86
C ARG A 40 5.89 9.21 -5.63
N ARG A 41 5.86 10.43 -6.16
CA ARG A 41 4.76 11.38 -5.95
C ARG A 41 3.38 10.78 -6.22
N SER A 42 3.23 10.02 -7.30
CA SER A 42 1.99 9.32 -7.64
C SER A 42 1.58 8.28 -6.59
N GLU A 43 2.54 7.52 -6.06
CA GLU A 43 2.27 6.52 -5.00
C GLU A 43 1.93 7.20 -3.68
N ALA A 44 2.66 8.26 -3.31
CA ALA A 44 2.36 9.03 -2.12
C ALA A 44 0.95 9.63 -2.16
N TYR A 45 0.55 10.19 -3.31
CA TYR A 45 -0.81 10.72 -3.47
C TYR A 45 -1.88 9.62 -3.45
N HIS A 46 -1.62 8.48 -4.09
CA HIS A 46 -2.50 7.31 -4.03
C HIS A 46 -2.68 6.83 -2.57
N ALA A 47 -1.59 6.59 -1.84
CA ALA A 47 -1.63 6.17 -0.45
C ALA A 47 -2.37 7.18 0.43
N TYR A 48 -2.21 8.48 0.18
CA TYR A 48 -2.99 9.52 0.84
C TYR A 48 -4.50 9.40 0.57
N LEU A 49 -4.93 9.17 -0.67
CA LEU A 49 -6.35 9.03 -1.00
C LEU A 49 -6.97 7.78 -0.35
N VAL A 50 -6.22 6.68 -0.29
CA VAL A 50 -6.61 5.46 0.43
C VAL A 50 -6.75 5.78 1.92
N ALA A 51 -5.74 6.41 2.51
CA ALA A 51 -5.74 6.81 3.92
C ALA A 51 -6.87 7.78 4.28
N LEU A 52 -7.22 8.71 3.38
CA LEU A 52 -8.35 9.61 3.55
C LEU A 52 -9.68 8.86 3.55
N GLY A 53 -9.82 7.81 2.72
CA GLY A 53 -10.97 6.91 2.74
C GLY A 53 -11.07 6.16 4.07
N VAL A 54 -9.97 5.54 4.48
CA VAL A 54 -9.85 4.83 5.77
C VAL A 54 -10.18 5.75 6.94
N ALA A 55 -9.71 7.00 6.94
CA ALA A 55 -9.97 7.97 8.01
C ALA A 55 -11.47 8.33 8.15
N LYS A 56 -12.27 8.17 7.09
CA LYS A 56 -13.71 8.45 7.11
C LYS A 56 -14.53 7.26 7.64
N GLU A 57 -14.05 6.03 7.45
CA GLU A 57 -14.76 4.81 7.80
C GLU A 57 -14.24 4.13 9.08
N ALA A 58 -13.00 4.43 9.51
CA ALA A 58 -12.38 3.79 10.66
C ALA A 58 -12.97 4.29 11.99
N GLU A 59 -13.24 3.34 12.89
CA GLU A 59 -13.67 3.60 14.27
C GLU A 59 -12.61 4.37 15.06
N SER A 60 -13.06 5.29 15.92
CA SER A 60 -12.20 6.26 16.63
C SER A 60 -11.03 5.62 17.40
N SER A 61 -11.23 4.45 18.02
CA SER A 61 -10.21 3.79 18.84
C SER A 61 -9.05 3.19 18.05
N ALA A 62 -9.27 2.79 16.79
CA ALA A 62 -8.24 2.21 15.92
C ALA A 62 -7.84 3.11 14.74
N LYS A 63 -8.52 4.25 14.59
CA LYS A 63 -8.41 5.15 13.43
C LYS A 63 -6.97 5.59 13.15
N ALA A 64 -6.22 6.01 14.17
CA ALA A 64 -4.86 6.52 13.97
C ALA A 64 -3.95 5.47 13.32
N GLU A 65 -3.94 4.25 13.87
CA GLU A 65 -3.10 3.15 13.37
C GLU A 65 -3.59 2.61 12.02
N LEU A 66 -4.90 2.56 11.77
CA LEU A 66 -5.44 2.16 10.47
C LEU A 66 -5.12 3.17 9.36
N VAL A 67 -5.17 4.46 9.66
CA VAL A 67 -4.78 5.52 8.71
C VAL A 67 -3.29 5.49 8.45
N LYS A 68 -2.46 5.31 9.49
CA LYS A 68 -1.01 5.11 9.36
C LYS A 68 -0.69 3.88 8.49
N MET A 69 -1.37 2.76 8.71
CA MET A 69 -1.26 1.56 7.87
C MET A 69 -1.62 1.85 6.42
N ALA A 70 -2.70 2.58 6.15
CA ALA A 70 -3.09 2.93 4.80
C ALA A 70 -2.06 3.85 4.10
N LEU A 71 -1.43 4.78 4.82
CA LEU A 71 -0.33 5.60 4.29
C LEU A 71 0.90 4.75 3.92
N PHE A 72 1.18 3.68 4.67
CA PHE A 72 2.35 2.84 4.46
C PHE A 72 2.12 1.55 3.69
N HIS A 73 0.89 1.20 3.31
CA HIS A 73 0.59 -0.10 2.68
C HIS A 73 1.44 -0.39 1.44
N ASP A 74 1.83 0.68 0.73
CA ASP A 74 2.61 0.64 -0.50
C ASP A 74 4.10 0.97 -0.34
N ILE A 75 4.59 1.12 0.90
CA ILE A 75 5.93 1.65 1.18
C ILE A 75 7.06 0.82 0.56
N GLY A 76 6.86 -0.48 0.33
CA GLY A 76 7.87 -1.31 -0.32
C GLY A 76 8.18 -0.91 -1.77
N LYS A 77 7.32 -0.11 -2.42
CA LYS A 77 7.58 0.46 -3.75
C LYS A 77 8.74 1.46 -3.76
N ILE A 78 9.27 1.87 -2.60
CA ILE A 78 10.50 2.70 -2.54
C ILE A 78 11.74 1.92 -2.99
N GLN A 79 11.75 0.59 -2.88
CA GLN A 79 12.89 -0.25 -3.27
C GLN A 79 13.07 -0.27 -4.79
N TYR A 80 11.96 -0.20 -5.54
CA TYR A 80 11.97 -0.22 -7.00
C TYR A 80 11.14 0.94 -7.52
N ARG A 81 11.80 2.08 -7.74
CA ARG A 81 11.16 3.25 -8.34
C ARG A 81 10.79 2.93 -9.79
N ILE A 82 9.56 2.47 -10.04
CA ILE A 82 9.05 2.18 -11.39
C ILE A 82 8.10 3.28 -11.89
N GLY A 83 8.28 3.71 -13.14
CA GLY A 83 7.40 4.67 -13.80
C GLY A 83 6.03 4.08 -14.16
N LEU A 84 5.08 4.95 -14.52
CA LEU A 84 3.75 4.55 -15.00
C LEU A 84 3.83 3.49 -16.12
N GLY A 85 4.81 3.61 -17.02
CA GLY A 85 5.05 2.61 -18.08
C GLY A 85 5.39 1.21 -17.55
N GLY A 86 6.21 1.10 -16.51
CA GLY A 86 6.57 -0.19 -15.92
C GLY A 86 5.44 -0.82 -15.10
N LYS A 87 4.57 0.00 -14.47
CA LYS A 87 3.34 -0.47 -13.83
C LYS A 87 2.38 -1.08 -14.84
N SER A 88 2.10 -0.38 -15.93
CA SER A 88 1.24 -0.87 -17.01
C SER A 88 1.80 -2.16 -17.64
N ALA A 89 3.12 -2.22 -17.84
CA ALA A 89 3.79 -3.44 -18.31
C ALA A 89 3.63 -4.61 -17.35
N ALA A 90 3.80 -4.43 -16.03
CA ALA A 90 3.56 -5.46 -15.02
C ALA A 90 2.14 -6.05 -15.11
N VAL A 91 1.12 -5.18 -15.20
CA VAL A 91 -0.28 -5.62 -15.25
C VAL A 91 -0.59 -6.38 -16.54
N VAL A 92 -0.09 -5.91 -17.68
CA VAL A 92 -0.25 -6.59 -18.97
C VAL A 92 0.49 -7.93 -18.98
N LEU A 93 1.73 -7.97 -18.49
CA LEU A 93 2.53 -9.19 -18.38
C LEU A 93 1.89 -10.21 -17.44
N LYS A 94 1.29 -9.78 -16.31
CA LYS A 94 0.51 -10.68 -15.45
C LYS A 94 -0.65 -11.33 -16.21
N LYS A 95 -1.36 -10.57 -17.03
CA LYS A 95 -2.48 -11.08 -17.83
C LYS A 95 -2.03 -12.08 -18.90
N LEU A 96 -0.84 -11.87 -19.48
CA LEU A 96 -0.30 -12.73 -20.54
C LEU A 96 0.39 -13.99 -20.00
N LEU A 97 1.07 -13.88 -18.86
CA LEU A 97 1.98 -14.93 -18.37
C LEU A 97 1.46 -15.67 -17.13
N GLY A 98 0.42 -15.17 -16.46
CA GLY A 98 -0.16 -15.81 -15.28
C GLY A 98 0.89 -16.10 -14.21
N GLU A 99 1.00 -17.37 -13.81
CA GLU A 99 1.95 -17.86 -12.79
C GLU A 99 3.41 -17.81 -13.26
N HIS A 100 3.66 -17.83 -14.57
CA HIS A 100 5.01 -17.75 -15.11
C HIS A 100 5.67 -16.37 -14.92
N LEU A 101 4.92 -15.35 -14.50
CA LEU A 101 5.45 -14.04 -14.15
C LEU A 101 6.50 -14.13 -13.03
N GLN A 102 6.39 -15.11 -12.12
CA GLN A 102 7.39 -15.34 -11.06
C GLN A 102 8.79 -15.61 -11.63
N ARG A 103 8.89 -16.26 -12.80
CA ARG A 103 10.17 -16.51 -13.50
C ARG A 103 10.83 -15.23 -14.03
N MET A 104 10.12 -14.10 -13.98
CA MET A 104 10.56 -12.79 -14.44
C MET A 104 10.86 -11.83 -13.27
N GLU A 105 10.98 -12.32 -12.04
CA GLU A 105 11.30 -11.50 -10.86
C GLU A 105 12.60 -10.70 -10.98
N ARG A 106 13.52 -11.12 -11.85
CA ARG A 106 14.74 -10.35 -12.19
C ARG A 106 14.45 -8.95 -12.73
N PHE A 107 13.24 -8.70 -13.25
CA PHE A 107 12.86 -7.38 -13.74
C PHE A 107 12.33 -6.52 -12.58
N PRO A 108 12.88 -5.31 -12.35
CA PRO A 108 12.49 -4.46 -11.22
C PRO A 108 10.99 -4.18 -11.11
N PHE A 109 10.30 -4.04 -12.26
CA PHE A 109 8.86 -3.80 -12.29
C PHE A 109 8.02 -5.02 -11.86
N VAL A 110 8.50 -6.23 -12.16
CA VAL A 110 7.88 -7.48 -11.70
C VAL A 110 8.16 -7.67 -10.21
N ALA A 111 9.41 -7.47 -9.78
CA ALA A 111 9.80 -7.59 -8.37
C ALA A 111 9.00 -6.63 -7.48
N SER A 112 8.87 -5.36 -7.87
CA SER A 112 8.04 -4.42 -7.13
C SER A 112 6.58 -4.82 -7.11
N TYR A 113 6.04 -5.33 -8.21
CA TYR A 113 4.64 -5.73 -8.24
C TYR A 113 4.38 -6.92 -7.30
N LEU A 114 5.27 -7.92 -7.32
CA LEU A 114 5.09 -9.17 -6.56
C LEU A 114 5.46 -9.06 -5.08
N TYR A 115 6.45 -8.24 -4.74
CA TYR A 115 7.10 -8.28 -3.43
C TYR A 115 7.03 -6.96 -2.64
N HIS A 116 6.41 -5.88 -3.15
CA HIS A 116 6.38 -4.63 -2.40
C HIS A 116 5.64 -4.73 -1.06
N GLY A 117 4.67 -5.64 -0.91
CA GLY A 117 4.04 -5.91 0.38
C GLY A 117 5.07 -6.41 1.39
N GLU A 118 5.71 -7.54 1.10
CA GLU A 118 6.73 -8.18 1.95
C GLU A 118 7.94 -7.24 2.23
N ILE A 119 8.38 -6.49 1.22
CA ILE A 119 9.41 -5.45 1.37
C ILE A 119 8.92 -4.34 2.31
N GLY A 120 7.67 -3.91 2.15
CA GLY A 120 7.05 -2.88 2.97
C GLY A 120 6.96 -3.31 4.43
N GLU A 121 6.49 -4.52 4.68
CA GLU A 121 6.48 -5.13 6.01
C GLU A 121 7.85 -5.06 6.67
N ARG A 122 8.90 -5.54 5.99
CA ARG A 122 10.27 -5.51 6.50
C ARG A 122 10.73 -4.09 6.85
N ILE A 123 10.53 -3.12 5.94
CA ILE A 123 10.92 -1.72 6.16
C ILE A 123 10.28 -1.14 7.43
N LEU A 124 9.01 -1.48 7.68
CA LEU A 124 8.23 -0.97 8.80
C LEU A 124 8.59 -1.68 10.11
N ARG A 125 8.86 -3.00 10.06
CA ARG A 125 9.33 -3.78 11.21
C ARG A 125 10.69 -3.29 11.71
N ASP A 126 11.63 -3.07 10.79
CA ASP A 126 12.97 -2.54 11.09
C ASP A 126 12.93 -1.16 11.78
N ARG A 127 11.77 -0.47 11.74
CA ARG A 127 11.56 0.88 12.28
C ARG A 127 10.56 0.93 13.44
N GLY A 128 10.01 -0.20 13.87
CA GLY A 128 9.05 -0.23 14.99
C GLY A 128 7.76 0.56 14.72
N ILE A 129 7.33 0.72 13.46
CA ILE A 129 6.21 1.63 13.10
C ILE A 129 4.87 1.23 13.74
N PHE A 130 4.63 -0.07 13.93
CA PHE A 130 3.38 -0.63 14.47
C PHE A 130 3.62 -1.50 15.71
N GLU A 131 4.55 -1.11 16.60
CA GLU A 131 4.82 -1.86 17.84
C GLU A 131 3.55 -2.05 18.69
N GLU A 132 2.67 -1.04 18.74
CA GLU A 132 1.39 -1.08 19.46
C GLU A 132 0.29 -1.90 18.74
N ALA A 133 0.49 -2.21 17.45
CA ALA A 133 -0.47 -2.96 16.64
C ALA A 133 0.23 -3.90 15.64
N PRO A 134 0.96 -4.93 16.11
CA PRO A 134 1.86 -5.72 15.26
C PRO A 134 1.16 -6.46 14.10
N TYR A 135 -0.14 -6.76 14.24
CA TYR A 135 -0.94 -7.35 13.16
C TYR A 135 -0.97 -6.48 11.89
N LEU A 136 -0.75 -5.16 11.99
CA LEU A 136 -0.70 -4.25 10.84
C LEU A 136 0.53 -4.47 9.95
N TYR A 137 1.63 -5.02 10.50
CA TYR A 137 2.76 -5.47 9.67
C TYR A 137 2.32 -6.53 8.66
N ALA A 138 1.50 -7.49 9.10
CA ALA A 138 0.96 -8.53 8.22
C ALA A 138 -0.07 -7.97 7.22
N VAL A 139 -0.85 -6.95 7.60
CA VAL A 139 -1.76 -6.27 6.67
C VAL A 139 -0.96 -5.64 5.52
N VAL A 140 0.11 -4.90 5.82
CA VAL A 140 1.01 -4.33 4.80
C VAL A 140 1.70 -5.43 3.99
N GLY A 141 2.24 -6.46 4.65
CA GLY A 141 2.96 -7.56 3.99
C GLY A 141 2.13 -8.31 2.95
N TYR A 142 0.85 -8.53 3.25
CA TYR A 142 0.02 -9.51 2.57
C TYR A 142 -1.24 -8.93 1.93
N HIS A 143 -1.35 -7.61 1.77
CA HIS A 143 -2.55 -6.97 1.18
C HIS A 143 -2.90 -7.48 -0.24
N HIS A 144 -1.91 -7.91 -1.03
CA HIS A 144 -2.12 -8.57 -2.32
C HIS A 144 -2.25 -10.10 -2.27
N LYS A 145 -1.92 -10.73 -1.13
CA LYS A 145 -2.03 -12.17 -0.89
C LYS A 145 -2.69 -12.47 0.47
N PRO A 146 -3.94 -12.00 0.75
CA PRO A 146 -4.55 -12.14 2.09
C PRO A 146 -4.69 -13.58 2.58
N GLN A 147 -4.80 -14.53 1.65
CA GLN A 147 -4.86 -15.97 1.95
C GLN A 147 -3.56 -16.50 2.55
N ASN A 148 -2.46 -15.76 2.42
CA ASN A 148 -1.13 -16.10 2.93
C ASN A 148 -0.78 -15.36 4.22
N LEU A 149 -1.76 -14.76 4.92
CA LEU A 149 -1.50 -14.13 6.21
C LEU A 149 -0.70 -15.07 7.13
N PRO A 150 0.30 -14.55 7.87
CA PRO A 150 1.12 -15.36 8.76
C PRO A 150 0.28 -15.92 9.91
N ALA A 151 0.90 -16.80 10.70
CA ALA A 151 0.29 -17.30 11.93
C ALA A 151 0.10 -16.13 12.92
N LEU A 152 -1.12 -15.64 13.01
CA LEU A 152 -1.60 -14.68 14.00
C LEU A 152 -2.51 -15.40 15.00
N ASN A 153 -2.57 -14.91 16.24
CA ASN A 153 -3.59 -15.36 17.18
C ASN A 153 -5.00 -15.00 16.67
N GLU A 154 -6.04 -15.60 17.24
CA GLU A 154 -7.41 -15.45 16.72
C GLU A 154 -7.88 -13.98 16.69
N GLU A 155 -7.56 -13.21 17.73
CA GLU A 155 -7.96 -11.81 17.84
C GLU A 155 -7.23 -10.94 16.81
N GLU A 156 -5.91 -11.07 16.70
CA GLU A 156 -5.08 -10.38 15.71
C GLU A 156 -5.49 -10.74 14.28
N ARG A 157 -5.84 -12.01 14.04
CA ARG A 157 -6.33 -12.46 12.73
C ARG A 157 -7.63 -11.75 12.36
N LYS A 158 -8.59 -11.65 13.28
CA LYS A 158 -9.85 -10.91 13.05
C LYS A 158 -9.57 -9.43 12.75
N LYS A 159 -8.70 -8.79 13.54
CA LYS A 159 -8.28 -7.40 13.33
C LYS A 159 -7.59 -7.19 11.98
N ALA A 160 -6.67 -8.08 11.59
CA ALA A 160 -5.98 -8.03 10.31
C ALA A 160 -6.94 -8.20 9.13
N GLN A 161 -7.89 -9.14 9.22
CA GLN A 161 -8.91 -9.34 8.19
C GLN A 161 -9.82 -8.11 8.03
N ALA A 162 -10.25 -7.51 9.14
CA ALA A 162 -11.04 -6.28 9.11
C ALA A 162 -10.26 -5.11 8.48
N ALA A 163 -9.00 -4.93 8.87
CA ALA A 163 -8.12 -3.91 8.32
C ALA A 163 -7.85 -4.11 6.82
N LEU A 164 -7.62 -5.35 6.37
CA LEU A 164 -7.46 -5.70 4.96
C LEU A 164 -8.72 -5.41 4.15
N ALA A 165 -9.89 -5.76 4.69
CA ALA A 165 -11.16 -5.48 4.02
C ALA A 165 -11.37 -3.97 3.86
N LEU A 166 -11.10 -3.20 4.91
CA LEU A 166 -11.18 -1.74 4.87
C LEU A 166 -10.18 -1.12 3.88
N LEU A 167 -8.92 -1.58 3.89
CA LEU A 167 -7.89 -1.12 2.96
C LEU A 167 -8.31 -1.37 1.50
N LYS A 168 -8.70 -2.60 1.17
CA LYS A 168 -9.10 -3.00 -0.20
C LYS A 168 -10.28 -2.20 -0.73
N ARG A 169 -11.27 -1.89 0.12
CA ARG A 169 -12.43 -1.05 -0.27
C ARG A 169 -12.02 0.30 -0.83
N HIS A 170 -10.86 0.84 -0.42
CA HIS A 170 -10.36 2.14 -0.87
C HIS A 170 -9.24 2.03 -1.89
N ASP A 171 -8.38 1.03 -1.79
CA ASP A 171 -7.28 0.78 -2.74
C ASP A 171 -7.82 0.52 -4.16
N ASP A 172 -8.83 -0.35 -4.30
CA ASP A 172 -9.43 -0.70 -5.60
C ASP A 172 -10.17 0.48 -6.30
N ARG A 173 -10.41 1.59 -5.59
CA ARG A 173 -11.10 2.77 -6.14
C ARG A 173 -10.18 3.69 -6.94
N TYR A 174 -8.86 3.54 -6.81
CA TYR A 174 -7.87 4.48 -7.33
C TYR A 174 -6.91 3.85 -8.33
#